data_AF-A0A2N8UBE8-F1
#
_entry.id   AF-A0A2N8UBE8-F1
#
_cell.length_a   1.000
_cell.length_b   1.000
_cell.length_c   1.000
_cell.angle_alpha   90.00
_cell.angle_beta   90.00
_cell.angle_gamma   90.00
#
_symmetry.space_group_name_H-M   'P 1'
#
loop_
_entity.id
_entity.type
_entity.pdbx_description
1 polymer ?
#
loop_
_entity_poly.entity_id
_entity_poly.type
_entity_poly.pdbx_seq_one_letter_code
_entity_poly.pdbx_strand_id
1 'polypeptide(L)'
;MANGCPRDGRHAFPQATASFMATLNQIRTTLSRTSHDEKLLRDEAWPTILKRIHTALDTGKPITGAGPHRGLPMDVVVHTLKAGWHVDGTWPLGPNAMQLLEEQSKDRAKADKGPEAKQDPSPDDIAEAYRRRGVLVDEPQKVVDDDW
;
A
#
# COMPACT_ATOMS: atom_id res chain seq x y z
N MET A 1 36.85 -23.71 52.05
CA MET A 1 35.37 -23.68 52.01
C MET A 1 35.00 -22.38 51.30
N ALA A 2 34.91 -22.41 49.97
CA ALA A 2 33.67 -22.50 49.21
C ALA A 2 32.77 -21.26 49.43
N ASN A 3 32.67 -20.42 48.40
CA ASN A 3 31.40 -20.05 47.76
C ASN A 3 31.70 -19.13 46.57
N GLY A 4 31.95 -19.74 45.42
CA GLY A 4 31.97 -19.02 44.15
C GLY A 4 30.54 -18.62 43.79
N CYS A 5 30.32 -17.33 43.56
CA CYS A 5 29.08 -16.84 42.97
C CYS A 5 28.97 -17.37 41.53
N PRO A 6 27.86 -18.03 41.14
CA PRO A 6 27.64 -18.38 39.75
C PRO A 6 27.35 -17.07 38.98
N ARG A 7 28.35 -16.62 38.22
CA ARG A 7 28.23 -15.46 37.32
C ARG A 7 27.62 -15.92 36.00
N ASP A 8 26.40 -16.45 36.04
CA ASP A 8 25.65 -16.78 34.82
C ASP A 8 24.26 -16.16 34.85
N GLY A 9 24.13 -15.10 34.06
CA GLY A 9 22.87 -14.42 33.75
C GLY A 9 22.80 -14.03 32.28
N ARG A 10 23.53 -14.73 31.40
CA ARG A 10 23.23 -14.64 29.97
C ARG A 10 21.90 -15.34 29.78
N HIS A 11 20.82 -14.57 29.78
CA HIS A 11 19.54 -15.05 29.27
C HIS A 11 19.81 -15.65 27.88
N ALA A 12 19.71 -16.97 27.77
CA ALA A 12 19.68 -17.63 26.48
C ALA A 12 18.39 -17.16 25.81
N PHE A 13 18.47 -16.06 25.06
CA PHE A 13 17.35 -15.59 24.27
C PHE A 13 16.91 -16.74 23.36
N PRO A 14 15.62 -17.11 23.34
CA PRO A 14 15.14 -18.17 22.46
C PRO A 14 15.62 -17.90 21.04
N GLN A 15 16.39 -18.84 20.50
CA GLN A 15 16.89 -18.73 19.15
C GLN A 15 15.73 -18.81 18.16
N ALA A 16 15.96 -18.23 16.98
CA ALA A 16 15.04 -18.40 15.86
C ALA A 16 14.84 -19.91 15.57
N THR A 17 13.64 -20.28 15.16
CA THR A 17 13.33 -21.67 14.80
C THR A 17 14.16 -22.10 13.60
N ALA A 18 14.49 -23.39 13.52
CA ALA A 18 15.23 -23.94 12.38
C ALA A 18 14.50 -23.69 11.05
N SER A 19 13.16 -23.73 11.06
CA SER A 19 12.32 -23.40 9.90
C SER A 19 12.49 -21.96 9.45
N PHE A 20 12.50 -21.00 10.38
CA PHE A 20 12.73 -19.59 10.06
C PHE A 20 14.11 -19.37 9.45
N MET A 21 15.15 -19.98 10.04
CA MET A 21 16.51 -19.90 9.52
C MET A 21 16.64 -20.51 8.11
N ALA A 22 15.97 -21.62 7.85
CA ALA A 22 15.93 -22.23 6.52
C ALA A 22 15.25 -21.31 5.49
N THR A 23 14.09 -20.73 5.84
CA THR A 23 13.41 -19.75 4.98
C THR A 23 14.28 -18.52 4.73
N LEU A 24 14.96 -18.01 5.75
CA LEU A 24 15.82 -16.84 5.65
C LEU A 24 17.04 -17.11 4.76
N ASN A 25 17.64 -18.30 4.84
CA ASN A 25 18.70 -18.71 3.92
C ASN A 25 18.20 -18.83 2.49
N GLN A 26 17.01 -19.41 2.27
CA GLN A 26 16.40 -19.47 0.95
C GLN A 26 16.20 -18.07 0.36
N ILE A 27 15.67 -17.12 1.15
CA ILE A 27 15.50 -15.73 0.72
C ILE A 27 16.83 -15.13 0.30
N ARG A 28 17.87 -15.28 1.13
CA ARG A 28 19.21 -14.77 0.82
C ARG A 28 19.78 -15.36 -0.46
N THR A 29 19.66 -16.67 -0.67
CA THR A 29 20.12 -17.32 -1.90
C THR A 29 19.39 -16.80 -3.12
N THR A 30 18.06 -16.62 -3.04
CA THR A 30 17.27 -16.02 -4.13
C THR A 30 17.75 -14.60 -4.40
N LEU A 31 17.86 -13.77 -3.37
CA LEU A 31 18.29 -12.38 -3.50
C LEU A 31 19.70 -12.25 -4.08
N SER A 32 20.68 -13.04 -3.61
CA SER A 32 22.04 -13.00 -4.16
C SER A 32 22.07 -13.34 -5.67
N ARG A 33 21.15 -14.18 -6.14
CA ARG A 33 21.05 -14.55 -7.55
C ARG A 33 20.35 -13.47 -8.39
N THR A 34 19.32 -12.82 -7.84
CA THR A 34 18.43 -11.93 -8.62
C THR A 34 18.65 -10.43 -8.36
N SER A 35 19.37 -10.04 -7.31
CA SER A 35 19.48 -8.62 -6.88
C SER A 35 20.16 -7.70 -7.90
N HIS A 36 20.93 -8.28 -8.82
CA HIS A 36 21.73 -7.58 -9.81
C HIS A 36 20.95 -7.24 -11.09
N ASP A 37 19.79 -7.86 -11.32
CA ASP A 37 18.96 -7.65 -12.49
C ASP A 37 17.50 -7.39 -12.08
N GLU A 38 17.00 -6.22 -12.46
CA GLU A 38 15.61 -5.80 -12.21
C GLU A 38 14.58 -6.80 -12.76
N LYS A 39 14.81 -7.35 -13.95
CA LYS A 39 13.87 -8.30 -14.56
C LYS A 39 13.79 -9.58 -13.76
N LEU A 40 14.93 -10.11 -13.31
CA LEU A 40 14.97 -11.31 -12.47
C LEU A 40 14.35 -11.05 -11.09
N LEU A 41 14.57 -9.87 -10.53
CA LEU A 41 13.99 -9.47 -9.26
C LEU A 41 12.45 -9.41 -9.33
N ARG A 42 11.91 -8.82 -10.42
CA ARG A 42 10.46 -8.67 -10.66
C ARG A 42 9.78 -9.95 -11.12
N ASP A 43 10.40 -10.69 -12.04
CA ASP A 43 9.73 -11.80 -12.72
C ASP A 43 10.01 -13.15 -12.03
N GLU A 44 11.12 -13.28 -11.29
CA GLU A 44 11.51 -14.54 -10.63
C GLU A 44 11.42 -14.46 -9.10
N ALA A 45 12.15 -13.53 -8.46
CA ALA A 45 12.21 -13.46 -7.00
C ALA A 45 10.89 -13.01 -6.37
N TRP A 46 10.20 -12.06 -7.01
CA TRP A 46 8.95 -11.51 -6.52
C TRP A 46 7.82 -12.53 -6.33
N PRO A 47 7.35 -13.25 -7.38
CA PRO A 47 6.26 -14.21 -7.23
C PRO A 47 6.65 -15.39 -6.34
N THR A 48 7.93 -15.77 -6.34
CA THR A 48 8.42 -16.96 -5.64
C THR A 48 8.47 -16.78 -4.13
N ILE A 49 9.01 -15.66 -3.63
CA ILE A 49 9.28 -15.50 -2.20
C ILE A 49 9.04 -14.10 -1.65
N LEU A 50 9.36 -13.04 -2.40
CA LEU A 50 9.31 -11.67 -1.85
C LEU A 50 7.88 -11.16 -1.68
N LYS A 51 6.92 -11.54 -2.54
CA LYS A 51 5.52 -11.11 -2.41
C LYS A 51 4.91 -11.49 -1.06
N ARG A 52 5.19 -12.71 -0.57
CA ARG A 52 4.69 -13.18 0.74
C ARG A 52 5.26 -12.35 1.89
N ILE A 53 6.53 -11.98 1.79
CA ILE A 53 7.21 -11.15 2.79
C ILE A 53 6.65 -9.73 2.76
N HIS A 54 6.46 -9.16 1.56
CA HIS A 54 5.86 -7.85 1.37
C HIS A 54 4.48 -7.76 2.01
N THR A 55 3.59 -8.73 1.74
CA THR A 55 2.27 -8.77 2.38
C THR A 55 2.36 -8.89 3.91
N ALA A 56 3.33 -9.65 4.43
CA ALA A 56 3.51 -9.75 5.88
C ALA A 56 3.95 -8.40 6.48
N LEU A 57 4.86 -7.68 5.81
CA LEU A 57 5.29 -6.34 6.20
C LEU A 57 4.13 -5.34 6.19
N ASP A 58 3.29 -5.35 5.15
CA ASP A 58 2.13 -4.45 5.02
C ASP A 58 1.10 -4.66 6.14
N THR A 59 0.90 -5.90 6.57
CA THR A 59 -0.07 -6.22 7.62
C THR A 59 0.40 -5.89 9.04
N GLY A 60 1.69 -5.58 9.22
CA GLY A 60 2.30 -5.34 10.54
C GLY A 60 2.28 -6.55 11.47
N LYS A 61 1.96 -7.75 10.97
CA LYS A 61 1.88 -8.97 11.79
C LYS A 61 3.27 -9.41 12.24
N PRO A 62 3.44 -9.84 13.50
CA PRO A 62 4.72 -10.35 13.98
C PRO A 62 5.11 -11.62 13.23
N ILE A 63 6.39 -11.75 12.93
CA ILE A 63 6.93 -12.85 12.12
C ILE A 63 7.18 -14.05 13.00
N THR A 64 6.42 -15.12 12.76
CA THR A 64 6.50 -16.36 13.52
C THR A 64 7.87 -17.02 13.35
N GLY A 65 8.46 -17.47 14.46
CA GLY A 65 9.70 -18.25 14.45
C GLY A 65 10.99 -17.43 14.46
N ALA A 66 10.94 -16.10 14.39
CA ALA A 66 12.14 -15.25 14.51
C ALA A 66 12.74 -15.27 15.93
N GLY A 67 11.94 -15.60 16.95
CA GLY A 67 12.29 -15.52 18.37
C GLY A 67 11.87 -14.18 19.00
N PRO A 68 11.87 -14.06 20.34
CA PRO A 68 11.52 -12.80 21.00
C PRO A 68 12.55 -11.72 20.70
N HIS A 69 12.06 -10.51 20.45
CA HIS A 69 12.85 -9.33 20.07
C HIS A 69 13.68 -9.47 18.78
N ARG A 70 13.31 -10.40 17.88
CA ARG A 70 13.93 -10.56 16.56
C ARG A 70 12.90 -10.36 15.45
N GLY A 71 13.35 -9.80 14.33
CA GLY A 71 12.55 -9.56 13.13
C GLY A 71 13.26 -10.06 11.88
N LEU A 72 12.79 -9.62 10.72
CA LEU A 72 13.52 -9.84 9.48
C LEU A 72 14.81 -9.00 9.47
N PRO A 73 15.91 -9.52 8.91
CA PRO A 73 17.09 -8.73 8.63
C PRO A 73 16.75 -7.53 7.73
N MET A 74 17.34 -6.38 8.04
CA MET A 74 17.04 -5.13 7.33
C MET A 74 17.37 -5.22 5.83
N ASP A 75 18.41 -5.96 5.46
CA ASP A 75 18.76 -6.23 4.06
C ASP A 75 17.63 -6.92 3.31
N VAL A 76 16.99 -7.93 3.91
CA VAL A 76 15.85 -8.63 3.30
C VAL A 76 14.66 -7.69 3.11
N VAL A 77 14.38 -6.84 4.11
CA VAL A 77 13.30 -5.85 4.04
C VAL A 77 13.53 -4.87 2.90
N VAL A 78 14.73 -4.28 2.82
CA VAL A 78 15.09 -3.31 1.77
C VAL A 78 14.95 -3.93 0.38
N HIS A 79 15.47 -5.15 0.16
CA HIS A 79 15.36 -5.81 -1.14
C HIS A 79 13.91 -6.19 -1.48
N THR A 80 13.12 -6.58 -0.48
CA THR A 80 11.69 -6.86 -0.67
C THR A 80 10.93 -5.61 -1.11
N LEU A 81 11.16 -4.47 -0.43
CA LEU A 81 10.53 -3.19 -0.78
C LEU A 81 10.97 -2.71 -2.17
N LYS A 82 12.27 -2.78 -2.45
CA LYS A 82 12.81 -2.45 -3.78
C LYS A 82 12.17 -3.30 -4.88
N ALA A 83 11.97 -4.60 -4.63
CA ALA A 83 11.29 -5.48 -5.57
C ALA A 83 9.82 -5.08 -5.77
N GLY A 84 9.11 -4.73 -4.70
CA GLY A 84 7.74 -4.25 -4.79
C GLY A 84 7.65 -2.98 -5.64
N TRP A 85 8.58 -2.05 -5.45
CA TRP A 85 8.57 -0.83 -6.26
C TRP A 85 8.90 -1.07 -7.74
N HIS A 86 9.76 -2.04 -8.07
CA HIS A 86 10.00 -2.46 -9.45
C HIS A 86 8.76 -3.12 -10.08
N VAL A 87 7.96 -3.85 -9.30
CA VAL A 87 6.72 -4.50 -9.76
C VAL A 87 5.63 -3.47 -10.01
N ASP A 88 5.46 -2.53 -9.09
CA ASP A 88 4.42 -1.50 -9.16
C ASP A 88 4.81 -0.33 -10.10
N GLY A 89 6.02 -0.36 -10.65
CA GLY A 89 6.56 0.68 -11.54
C GLY A 89 6.89 2.00 -10.81
N THR A 90 6.97 1.97 -9.49
CA THR A 90 7.33 3.14 -8.65
C THR A 90 8.84 3.30 -8.49
N TRP A 91 9.64 2.34 -8.96
CA TRP A 91 11.11 2.39 -8.98
C TRP A 91 11.70 1.77 -10.27
N PRO A 92 12.81 2.31 -10.82
CA PRO A 92 13.54 3.49 -10.38
C PRO A 92 12.73 4.77 -10.55
N LEU A 93 12.95 5.75 -9.68
CA LEU A 93 12.57 7.13 -9.94
C LEU A 93 13.41 7.63 -11.12
N GLY A 94 13.06 7.21 -12.35
CA GLY A 94 13.63 7.77 -13.56
C GLY A 94 13.38 9.28 -13.61
N PRO A 95 14.06 10.03 -14.50
CA PRO A 95 13.88 11.48 -14.60
C PRO A 95 12.42 11.91 -14.79
N ASN A 96 11.56 11.01 -15.30
CA ASN A 96 10.13 11.24 -15.52
C ASN A 96 9.21 10.49 -14.54
N ALA A 97 9.73 9.88 -13.46
CA ALA A 97 8.91 9.06 -12.56
C ALA A 97 7.80 9.86 -11.86
N MET A 98 8.04 11.14 -11.58
CA MET A 98 7.00 12.04 -11.07
C MET A 98 5.85 12.23 -12.08
N GLN A 99 6.16 12.35 -13.38
CA GLN A 99 5.14 12.50 -14.43
C GLN A 99 4.33 11.22 -14.60
N LEU A 100 4.99 10.06 -14.59
CA LEU A 100 4.34 8.75 -14.69
C LEU A 100 3.43 8.47 -13.48
N LEU A 101 3.87 8.83 -12.27
CA LEU A 101 3.05 8.77 -11.05
C LEU A 101 1.84 9.71 -11.12
N GLU A 102 2.02 10.92 -11.66
CA GLU A 102 0.95 11.89 -11.84
C GLU A 102 -0.09 11.41 -12.87
N GLU A 103 0.36 10.82 -13.99
CA GLU A 103 -0.51 10.19 -14.99
C GLU A 103 -1.29 9.02 -14.40
N GLN A 104 -0.63 8.10 -13.70
CA GLN A 104 -1.31 6.99 -13.03
C GLN A 104 -2.30 7.47 -11.96
N SER A 105 -1.97 8.54 -11.24
CA SER A 105 -2.87 9.14 -10.26
C SER A 105 -4.10 9.74 -10.92
N LYS A 106 -3.93 10.41 -12.07
CA LYS A 106 -5.04 10.93 -12.89
C LYS A 106 -5.91 9.80 -13.43
N ASP A 107 -5.32 8.69 -13.84
CA ASP A 107 -6.07 7.54 -14.37
C ASP A 107 -6.86 6.81 -13.27
N ARG A 108 -6.29 6.65 -12.07
CA ARG A 108 -7.03 6.15 -10.89
C ARG A 108 -8.15 7.10 -10.49
N ALA A 109 -7.89 8.41 -10.46
CA ALA A 109 -8.92 9.40 -10.16
C ALA A 109 -10.04 9.43 -11.21
N LYS A 110 -9.74 9.13 -12.48
CA LYS A 110 -10.76 8.96 -13.53
C LYS A 110 -11.56 7.68 -13.35
N ALA A 111 -10.92 6.57 -12.93
CA ALA A 111 -11.60 5.31 -12.66
C ALA A 111 -12.51 5.39 -11.42
N ASP A 112 -12.10 6.16 -10.41
CA ASP A 112 -12.88 6.40 -9.18
C ASP A 112 -13.89 7.55 -9.30
N LYS A 113 -13.89 8.29 -10.42
CA LYS A 113 -14.94 9.25 -10.71
C LYS A 113 -16.22 8.47 -10.99
N GLY A 114 -17.03 8.30 -9.95
CA GLY A 114 -18.37 7.73 -10.05
C GLY A 114 -19.20 8.39 -11.15
N PRO A 115 -20.34 7.79 -11.53
CA PRO A 115 -21.18 8.30 -12.61
C PRO A 115 -21.43 9.79 -12.40
N GLU A 116 -21.34 10.57 -13.49
CA GLU A 116 -21.50 12.02 -13.44
C GLU A 116 -22.71 12.36 -12.57
N ALA A 117 -22.48 13.14 -11.51
CA ALA A 117 -23.56 13.62 -10.67
C ALA A 117 -24.60 14.23 -11.61
N LYS A 118 -25.82 13.68 -11.60
CA LYS A 118 -26.94 14.28 -12.34
C LYS A 118 -26.96 15.74 -11.91
N GLN A 119 -26.75 16.65 -12.87
CA GLN A 119 -26.87 18.07 -12.58
C GLN A 119 -28.24 18.28 -11.96
N ASP A 120 -28.27 18.97 -10.82
CA ASP A 120 -29.54 19.29 -10.19
C ASP A 120 -30.36 20.13 -11.18
N PRO A 121 -31.63 19.77 -11.43
CA PRO A 121 -32.47 20.49 -12.38
C PRO A 121 -32.61 21.95 -11.94
N SER A 122 -32.66 22.86 -12.91
CA SER A 122 -32.91 24.28 -12.63
C SER A 122 -34.26 24.43 -11.90
N PRO A 123 -34.44 25.44 -11.03
CA PRO A 123 -35.73 25.77 -10.44
C PRO A 123 -36.87 25.84 -11.49
N ASP A 124 -36.56 26.29 -12.70
CA ASP A 124 -37.52 26.35 -13.81
C ASP A 124 -37.90 24.96 -14.34
N ASP A 125 -36.93 24.05 -14.47
CA ASP A 125 -37.16 22.65 -14.89
C ASP A 125 -38.01 21.91 -13.86
N ILE A 126 -37.76 22.19 -12.57
CA ILE A 126 -38.55 21.67 -11.45
C ILE A 126 -39.99 22.19 -11.56
N ALA A 127 -40.18 23.49 -11.76
CA ALA A 127 -41.50 24.11 -11.89
C ALA A 127 -42.28 23.53 -13.08
N GLU A 128 -41.64 23.32 -14.24
CA GLU A 128 -42.29 22.70 -15.39
C GLU A 128 -42.72 21.25 -15.11
N ALA A 129 -41.87 20.47 -14.42
CA ALA A 129 -42.20 19.10 -14.03
C ALA A 129 -43.42 19.02 -13.09
N TYR A 130 -43.55 19.97 -12.16
CA TYR A 130 -44.73 20.07 -11.29
C TYR A 130 -45.99 20.48 -12.05
N ARG A 131 -45.90 21.46 -12.97
CA ARG A 131 -47.03 21.85 -13.84
C ARG A 131 -47.52 20.69 -14.70
N ARG A 132 -46.60 19.89 -15.29
CA ARG A 132 -46.96 18.68 -16.05
C ARG A 132 -47.69 17.62 -15.21
N ARG A 133 -47.51 17.63 -13.89
CA ARG A 133 -48.21 16.75 -12.94
C ARG A 133 -49.52 17.35 -12.42
N GLY A 134 -49.94 18.49 -12.96
CA GLY A 134 -51.17 19.19 -12.55
C GLY A 134 -51.05 19.97 -11.24
N VAL A 135 -49.83 20.17 -10.73
CA VAL A 135 -49.58 21.02 -9.55
C VAL A 135 -49.44 22.47 -10.01
N LEU A 136 -50.26 23.35 -9.45
CA LEU A 136 -50.17 24.79 -9.69
C LEU A 136 -48.90 25.32 -9.00
N VAL A 137 -47.99 25.88 -9.80
CA VAL A 137 -46.76 26.53 -9.32
C VAL A 137 -46.79 27.98 -9.79
N ASP A 138 -46.88 28.92 -8.85
CA ASP A 138 -46.87 30.36 -9.12
C ASP A 138 -45.54 30.81 -9.75
N GLU A 139 -45.57 31.92 -10.49
CA GLU A 139 -44.37 32.45 -11.15
C GLU A 139 -43.30 32.86 -10.11
N PRO A 140 -42.02 32.60 -10.38
CA PRO A 140 -40.95 32.93 -9.45
C PRO A 140 -40.89 34.45 -9.23
N GLN A 141 -41.12 34.88 -7.99
CA GLN A 141 -40.85 36.25 -7.57
C GLN A 141 -39.33 36.48 -7.64
N LYS A 142 -38.90 37.42 -8.48
CA LYS A 142 -37.55 37.97 -8.39
C LYS A 142 -37.42 38.74 -7.09
N VAL A 143 -36.83 38.10 -6.08
CA VAL A 143 -36.29 38.82 -4.94
C VAL A 143 -35.10 39.61 -5.49
N VAL A 144 -35.18 40.93 -5.44
CA VAL A 144 -34.02 41.79 -5.67
C VAL A 144 -33.10 41.50 -4.50
N ASP A 145 -31.88 41.05 -4.77
CA ASP A 145 -30.84 40.93 -3.75
C ASP A 145 -30.59 42.34 -3.20
N ASP A 146 -31.29 42.70 -2.12
CA ASP A 146 -30.93 43.87 -1.33
C ASP A 146 -29.58 43.55 -0.69
N ASP A 147 -28.59 44.36 -1.05
CA ASP A 147 -27.24 44.35 -0.49
C ASP A 147 -27.32 44.30 1.05
N TRP A 148 -27.00 43.12 1.61
CA TRP A 148 -26.71 42.94 3.03
C TRP A 148 -25.27 43.33 3.35
#